data_AF-A0A8S9YIV6-F1
#
_entry.id   AF-A0A8S9YIV6-F1
#
_cell.length_a   1.000
_cell.length_b   1.000
_cell.length_c   1.000
_cell.angle_alpha   90.00
_cell.angle_beta   90.00
_cell.angle_gamma   90.00
#
_symmetry.space_group_name_H-M   'P 1'
#
loop_
_entity.id
_entity.type
_entity.pdbx_description
1 polymer ?
#
loop_
_entity_poly.entity_id
_entity_poly.type
_entity_poly.pdbx_seq_one_letter_code
_entity_poly.pdbx_strand_id
1 'polypeptide(L)'
;MTSTSQLSRDISTPSVISQLNHSPGASRLEMATLSFFEQFRRMYVGESVGRMSRVYQRLSEVLGISDDLTVLGVFANKIVTNIKYWSSNEPILNRTLNLLSELSRGYTAMRKLIRLDDIQFVLTNHNEEHFPFLATKVGTSSLSPARQAAEFRLRTSFYASLARLLMVDLGENEDRFLKFMAPLTRSTNRLIVAVLSGGPSHMSPDEIKSAIVGLARDLRGLSSSLNTKSSYQMLLDWFYPMGFKLFGRALELWSLDPIVNVSVLKLLAEIVHNRNGRLLFDPTVPTGYLLFTELSRVLTAFGLQLIPNTRELPKQSVYQVKLKPIVAALDALKVCLSGSFINFGVFSLFREESLEKAVEMGVQLMLCVDESELQYYLELRNRVIANLPVGRQQAMTKLFDKLMDEVEFNLAGKNRDKFTQNVSSFKLALGEFVKSMYSKSSDDMDSSSTAGGEAVRNGSAEQCASEYLCLSTAIIQTAGLGLVL
;
A
#
# COMPACT_ATOMS: atom_id res chain seq x y z
N MET A 1 -26.70 -34.78 6.89
CA MET A 1 -25.67 -34.47 7.92
C MET A 1 -24.65 -35.59 7.94
N THR A 2 -23.60 -35.44 7.14
CA THR A 2 -22.24 -36.01 7.23
C THR A 2 -21.58 -35.77 5.86
N SER A 3 -20.28 -35.50 5.83
CA SER A 3 -19.43 -35.43 4.62
C SER A 3 -19.19 -34.09 3.93
N THR A 4 -19.22 -32.96 4.63
CA THR A 4 -18.48 -31.74 4.22
C THR A 4 -17.35 -31.34 5.19
N SER A 5 -17.24 -32.01 6.34
CA SER A 5 -16.21 -31.74 7.36
C SER A 5 -14.89 -32.48 7.15
N GLN A 6 -14.82 -33.44 6.21
CA GLN A 6 -13.60 -34.19 5.92
C GLN A 6 -12.72 -33.56 4.82
N LEU A 7 -13.30 -32.81 3.87
CA LEU A 7 -12.53 -32.13 2.81
C LEU A 7 -11.73 -30.91 3.31
N SER A 8 -12.05 -30.39 4.49
CA SER A 8 -11.33 -29.27 5.12
C SER A 8 -10.05 -29.67 5.87
N ARG A 9 -9.78 -30.97 6.08
CA ARG A 9 -8.59 -31.42 6.84
C ARG A 9 -7.38 -31.75 5.96
N ASP A 10 -7.57 -32.11 4.69
CA ASP A 10 -6.49 -32.60 3.82
C ASP A 10 -5.77 -31.53 2.97
N ILE A 11 -6.21 -30.27 3.01
CA ILE A 11 -5.54 -29.13 2.29
C ILE A 11 -4.33 -28.60 3.08
N SER A 12 -4.05 -29.16 4.26
CA SER A 12 -3.00 -28.69 5.17
C SER A 12 -1.57 -29.14 4.80
N THR A 13 -1.39 -29.86 3.68
CA THR A 13 -0.06 -30.28 3.23
C THR A 13 0.63 -29.15 2.43
N PRO A 14 1.81 -28.67 2.83
CA PRO A 14 2.51 -27.58 2.15
C PRO A 14 2.85 -27.90 0.66
N SER A 15 2.87 -29.18 0.30
CA SER A 15 3.01 -29.65 -1.09
C SER A 15 1.80 -29.34 -1.98
N VAL A 16 0.57 -29.42 -1.45
CA VAL A 16 -0.65 -29.12 -2.23
C VAL A 16 -0.82 -27.61 -2.40
N ILE A 17 -0.49 -26.84 -1.37
CA ILE A 17 -0.55 -25.35 -1.41
C ILE A 17 0.45 -24.79 -2.42
N SER A 18 1.66 -25.34 -2.48
CA SER A 18 2.64 -24.94 -3.49
C SER A 18 2.19 -25.34 -4.91
N GLN A 19 1.65 -26.54 -5.11
CA GLN A 19 1.09 -26.97 -6.40
C GLN A 19 -0.11 -26.10 -6.86
N LEU A 20 -0.99 -25.68 -5.94
CA LEU A 20 -2.10 -24.76 -6.23
C LEU A 20 -1.60 -23.37 -6.65
N ASN A 21 -0.62 -22.82 -5.92
CA ASN A 21 -0.05 -21.51 -6.23
C ASN A 21 0.72 -21.47 -7.56
N HIS A 22 1.28 -22.60 -8.00
CA HIS A 22 1.98 -22.72 -9.28
C HIS A 22 1.09 -23.12 -10.46
N SER A 23 -0.16 -23.56 -10.22
CA SER A 23 -1.07 -23.96 -11.30
C SER A 23 -1.72 -22.74 -11.98
N PRO A 24 -1.43 -22.47 -13.26
CA PRO A 24 -2.02 -21.33 -13.98
C PRO A 24 -3.54 -21.50 -14.17
N GLY A 25 -4.03 -22.74 -14.23
CA GLY A 25 -5.46 -23.04 -14.33
C GLY A 25 -6.22 -22.70 -13.05
N ALA A 26 -5.68 -23.10 -11.89
CA ALA A 26 -6.28 -22.79 -10.59
C ALA A 26 -6.29 -21.26 -10.33
N SER A 27 -5.18 -20.58 -10.64
CA SER A 27 -5.08 -19.12 -10.50
C SER A 27 -6.11 -18.38 -11.38
N ARG A 28 -6.32 -18.83 -12.63
CA ARG A 28 -7.34 -18.26 -13.52
C ARG A 28 -8.77 -18.49 -13.02
N LEU A 29 -9.07 -19.71 -12.55
CA LEU A 29 -10.38 -20.04 -11.99
C LEU A 29 -10.68 -19.19 -10.75
N GLU A 30 -9.68 -19.00 -9.89
CA GLU A 30 -9.81 -18.18 -8.69
C GLU A 30 -10.05 -16.71 -9.04
N MET A 31 -9.30 -16.17 -10.01
CA MET A 31 -9.53 -14.81 -10.52
C MET A 31 -10.91 -14.62 -11.16
N ALA A 32 -11.42 -15.64 -11.87
CA ALA A 32 -12.78 -15.61 -12.41
C ALA A 32 -13.83 -15.64 -11.30
N THR A 33 -13.62 -16.46 -10.26
CA THR A 33 -14.50 -16.56 -9.08
C THR A 33 -14.57 -15.23 -8.34
N LEU A 34 -13.42 -14.58 -8.12
CA LEU A 34 -13.37 -13.24 -7.50
C LEU A 34 -14.07 -12.18 -8.35
N SER A 35 -13.93 -12.24 -9.68
CA SER A 35 -14.63 -11.34 -10.60
C SER A 35 -16.15 -11.53 -10.53
N PHE A 36 -16.61 -12.78 -10.46
CA PHE A 36 -18.02 -13.10 -10.27
C PHE A 36 -18.53 -12.57 -8.92
N PHE A 37 -17.77 -12.74 -7.85
CA PHE A 37 -18.09 -12.24 -6.51
C PHE A 37 -18.21 -10.72 -6.44
N GLU A 38 -17.30 -9.99 -7.10
CA GLU A 38 -17.40 -8.53 -7.21
C GLU A 38 -18.67 -8.09 -7.95
N GLN A 39 -18.99 -8.73 -9.07
CA GLN A 39 -20.19 -8.41 -9.84
C GLN A 39 -21.47 -8.77 -9.08
N PHE A 40 -21.50 -9.94 -8.46
CA PHE A 40 -22.62 -10.40 -7.64
C PHE A 40 -22.86 -9.43 -6.49
N ARG A 41 -21.80 -9.01 -5.78
CA ARG A 41 -21.90 -8.02 -4.71
C ARG A 41 -22.50 -6.71 -5.21
N ARG A 42 -21.99 -6.16 -6.32
CA ARG A 42 -22.47 -4.90 -6.89
C ARG A 42 -23.94 -4.95 -7.29
N MET A 43 -24.40 -6.10 -7.77
CA MET A 43 -25.76 -6.25 -8.29
C MET A 43 -26.79 -6.69 -7.25
N TYR A 44 -26.38 -7.44 -6.22
CA TYR A 44 -27.31 -8.12 -5.31
C TYR A 44 -27.07 -7.84 -3.82
N VAL A 45 -25.91 -7.30 -3.45
CA VAL A 45 -25.54 -7.02 -2.06
C VAL A 45 -25.36 -5.52 -1.87
N GLY A 46 -26.50 -4.82 -1.76
CA GLY A 46 -26.59 -3.37 -1.54
C GLY A 46 -27.93 -2.98 -0.91
N GLU A 47 -28.00 -1.79 -0.29
CA GLU A 47 -29.16 -1.33 0.49
C GLU A 47 -30.46 -1.19 -0.33
N SER A 48 -30.35 -1.04 -1.66
CA SER A 48 -31.48 -0.81 -2.57
C SER A 48 -31.92 -2.04 -3.36
N VAL A 49 -31.19 -3.15 -3.31
CA VAL A 49 -31.56 -4.37 -4.06
C VAL A 49 -32.39 -5.25 -3.15
N GLY A 50 -33.70 -4.99 -3.17
CA GLY A 50 -34.67 -5.71 -2.37
C GLY A 50 -34.56 -7.22 -2.54
N ARG A 51 -34.88 -7.94 -1.46
CA ARG A 51 -35.00 -9.40 -1.29
C ARG A 51 -35.90 -10.13 -2.32
N MET A 52 -36.28 -9.46 -3.41
CA MET A 52 -37.26 -9.89 -4.41
C MET A 52 -36.63 -10.32 -5.74
N SER A 53 -35.30 -10.47 -5.82
CA SER A 53 -34.69 -11.01 -7.04
C SER A 53 -34.95 -12.53 -7.10
N ARG A 54 -35.38 -13.02 -8.28
CA ARG A 54 -35.54 -14.46 -8.56
C ARG A 54 -34.25 -15.26 -8.27
N VAL A 55 -33.11 -14.58 -8.21
CA VAL A 55 -31.79 -15.16 -7.90
C VAL A 55 -31.74 -15.64 -6.45
N TYR A 56 -32.19 -14.85 -5.47
CA TYR A 56 -32.22 -15.30 -4.07
C TYR A 56 -33.16 -16.49 -3.86
N GLN A 57 -34.28 -16.54 -4.59
CA GLN A 57 -35.18 -17.70 -4.56
C GLN A 57 -34.48 -18.98 -5.06
N ARG A 58 -33.79 -18.90 -6.21
CA ARG A 58 -33.03 -20.03 -6.75
C ARG A 58 -31.83 -20.43 -5.89
N LEU A 59 -31.12 -19.45 -5.29
CA LEU A 59 -30.03 -19.71 -4.37
C LEU A 59 -30.51 -20.40 -3.08
N SER A 60 -31.69 -20.03 -2.58
CA SER A 60 -32.32 -20.70 -1.44
C SER A 60 -32.72 -22.13 -1.78
N GLU A 61 -33.31 -22.37 -2.98
CA GLU A 61 -33.73 -23.71 -3.42
C GLU A 61 -32.56 -24.68 -3.61
N VAL A 62 -31.46 -24.22 -4.22
CA VAL A 62 -30.34 -25.08 -4.63
C VAL A 62 -29.23 -25.16 -3.58
N LEU A 63 -28.89 -24.04 -2.95
CA LEU A 63 -27.75 -23.93 -2.04
C LEU A 63 -28.15 -23.66 -0.58
N GLY A 64 -29.44 -23.48 -0.28
CA GLY A 64 -29.92 -23.12 1.05
C GLY A 64 -29.53 -21.71 1.49
N ILE A 65 -29.13 -20.84 0.56
CA ILE A 65 -28.71 -19.47 0.85
C ILE A 65 -29.94 -18.56 0.75
N SER A 66 -30.63 -18.36 1.88
CA SER A 66 -31.86 -17.56 1.97
C SER A 66 -31.62 -16.09 2.30
N ASP A 67 -30.57 -15.78 3.06
CA ASP A 67 -30.39 -14.49 3.71
C ASP A 67 -29.10 -13.78 3.29
N ASP A 68 -29.12 -12.44 3.37
CA ASP A 68 -27.91 -11.64 3.13
C ASP A 68 -26.74 -12.03 4.05
N LEU A 69 -27.03 -12.52 5.27
CA LEU A 69 -25.99 -12.93 6.22
C LEU A 69 -25.27 -14.20 5.73
N THR A 70 -25.99 -15.16 5.15
CA THR A 70 -25.38 -16.39 4.64
C THR A 70 -24.59 -16.12 3.35
N VAL A 71 -25.08 -15.21 2.49
CA VAL A 71 -24.30 -14.69 1.35
C VAL A 71 -23.01 -14.02 1.82
N LEU A 72 -23.07 -13.14 2.81
CA LEU A 72 -21.89 -12.51 3.41
C LEU A 72 -20.96 -13.54 4.08
N GLY A 73 -21.52 -14.62 4.64
CA GLY A 73 -20.78 -15.79 5.11
C GLY A 73 -19.95 -16.45 4.02
N VAL A 74 -20.53 -16.69 2.83
CA VAL A 74 -19.79 -17.24 1.68
C VAL A 74 -18.66 -16.31 1.24
N PHE A 75 -18.90 -15.00 1.20
CA PHE A 75 -17.84 -14.02 0.91
C PHE A 75 -16.73 -14.06 1.96
N ALA A 76 -17.07 -14.03 3.24
CA ALA A 76 -16.11 -14.07 4.34
C ALA A 76 -15.26 -15.34 4.30
N ASN A 77 -15.90 -16.50 4.15
CA ASN A 77 -15.23 -17.79 4.05
C ASN A 77 -14.25 -17.83 2.87
N LYS A 78 -14.67 -17.33 1.71
CA LYS A 78 -13.81 -17.26 0.52
C LYS A 78 -12.64 -16.32 0.74
N ILE A 79 -12.86 -15.15 1.34
CA ILE A 79 -11.80 -14.20 1.66
C ILE A 79 -10.78 -14.84 2.59
N VAL A 80 -11.22 -15.47 3.68
CA VAL A 80 -10.33 -16.13 4.64
C VAL A 80 -9.56 -17.27 3.99
N THR A 81 -10.22 -18.10 3.19
CA THR A 81 -9.58 -19.19 2.44
C THR A 81 -8.52 -18.64 1.47
N ASN A 82 -8.83 -17.58 0.74
CA ASN A 82 -7.90 -17.00 -0.22
C ASN A 82 -6.67 -16.41 0.47
N ILE A 83 -6.86 -15.71 1.60
CA ILE A 83 -5.76 -15.13 2.36
C ILE A 83 -4.87 -16.23 2.98
N LYS A 84 -5.45 -17.35 3.42
CA LYS A 84 -4.71 -18.48 4.01
C LYS A 84 -3.88 -19.24 2.96
N TYR A 85 -4.47 -19.58 1.81
CA TYR A 85 -3.86 -20.54 0.87
C TYR A 85 -3.19 -19.89 -0.35
N TRP A 86 -3.60 -18.68 -0.76
CA TRP A 86 -3.03 -17.97 -1.92
C TRP A 86 -1.99 -16.90 -1.53
N SER A 87 -1.28 -17.11 -0.42
CA SER A 87 -0.33 -16.15 0.16
C SER A 87 0.85 -15.78 -0.76
N SER A 88 1.16 -16.61 -1.76
CA SER A 88 2.25 -16.38 -2.72
C SER A 88 1.81 -15.65 -4.00
N ASN A 89 0.50 -15.48 -4.24
CA ASN A 89 -0.03 -14.92 -5.47
C ASN A 89 -0.58 -13.50 -5.25
N GLU A 90 0.26 -12.48 -5.46
CA GLU A 90 -0.06 -11.05 -5.25
C GLU A 90 -1.36 -10.60 -5.96
N PRO A 91 -1.61 -10.92 -7.24
CA PRO A 91 -2.85 -10.53 -7.91
C PRO A 91 -4.13 -11.03 -7.25
N ILE A 92 -4.15 -12.30 -6.80
CA ILE A 92 -5.32 -12.90 -6.15
C ILE A 92 -5.53 -12.28 -4.78
N LEU A 93 -4.45 -12.09 -4.01
CA LEU A 93 -4.53 -11.43 -2.71
C LEU A 93 -5.00 -9.98 -2.84
N ASN A 94 -4.46 -9.22 -3.80
CA ASN A 94 -4.86 -7.85 -4.04
C ASN A 94 -6.37 -7.76 -4.31
N ARG A 95 -6.89 -8.62 -5.19
CA ARG A 95 -8.32 -8.64 -5.51
C ARG A 95 -9.19 -9.10 -4.34
N THR A 96 -8.74 -10.10 -3.59
CA THR A 96 -9.41 -10.59 -2.38
C THR A 96 -9.48 -9.50 -1.30
N LEU A 97 -8.38 -8.79 -1.04
CA LEU A 97 -8.32 -7.70 -0.07
C LEU A 97 -9.10 -6.47 -0.54
N ASN A 98 -9.16 -6.21 -1.85
CA ASN A 98 -10.03 -5.18 -2.39
C ASN A 98 -11.49 -5.52 -2.12
N LEU A 99 -11.92 -6.77 -2.33
CA LEU A 99 -13.27 -7.23 -1.97
C LEU A 99 -13.57 -7.02 -0.47
N LEU A 100 -12.65 -7.40 0.42
CA LEU A 100 -12.78 -7.15 1.86
C LEU A 100 -12.87 -5.64 2.18
N SER A 101 -12.07 -4.81 1.52
CA SER A 101 -12.10 -3.35 1.66
C SER A 101 -13.41 -2.75 1.13
N GLU A 102 -14.02 -3.31 0.08
CA GLU A 102 -15.34 -2.87 -0.40
C GLU A 102 -16.45 -3.23 0.60
N LEU A 103 -16.42 -4.45 1.11
CA LEU A 103 -17.38 -4.95 2.10
C LEU A 103 -17.32 -4.16 3.40
N SER A 104 -16.12 -3.81 3.85
CA SER A 104 -15.89 -2.94 5.02
C SER A 104 -16.06 -1.44 4.73
N ARG A 105 -16.61 -1.01 3.58
CA ARG A 105 -17.05 0.39 3.38
C ARG A 105 -18.56 0.56 3.59
N GLY A 106 -19.34 -0.50 3.40
CA GLY A 106 -20.80 -0.45 3.58
C GLY A 106 -21.20 -0.68 5.03
N TYR A 107 -21.86 0.29 5.66
CA TYR A 107 -22.25 0.22 7.07
C TYR A 107 -23.11 -1.01 7.42
N THR A 108 -24.14 -1.27 6.62
CA THR A 108 -25.07 -2.40 6.82
C THR A 108 -24.38 -3.76 6.63
N ALA A 109 -23.49 -3.87 5.65
CA ALA A 109 -22.70 -5.08 5.42
C ALA A 109 -21.72 -5.32 6.57
N MET A 110 -21.05 -4.28 7.04
CA MET A 110 -20.07 -4.34 8.13
C MET A 110 -20.67 -4.85 9.44
N ARG A 111 -21.85 -4.36 9.84
CA ARG A 111 -22.58 -4.85 11.03
C ARG A 111 -22.96 -6.33 10.92
N LYS A 112 -23.30 -6.82 9.72
CA LYS A 112 -23.59 -8.24 9.49
C LYS A 112 -22.31 -9.09 9.48
N LEU A 113 -21.24 -8.59 8.87
CA LEU A 113 -19.96 -9.30 8.73
C LEU A 113 -19.31 -9.62 10.08
N ILE A 114 -19.40 -8.71 11.05
CA ILE A 114 -18.81 -8.91 12.38
C ILE A 114 -19.48 -10.06 13.14
N ARG A 115 -20.72 -10.42 12.80
CA ARG A 115 -21.43 -11.56 13.41
C ARG A 115 -20.95 -12.91 12.88
N LEU A 116 -20.11 -12.94 11.85
CA LEU A 116 -19.60 -14.16 11.25
C LEU A 116 -18.34 -14.65 11.98
N ASP A 117 -18.30 -15.94 12.29
CA ASP A 117 -17.18 -16.59 12.98
C ASP A 117 -15.87 -16.43 12.18
N ASP A 118 -15.93 -16.49 10.85
CA ASP A 118 -14.78 -16.29 9.98
C ASP A 118 -14.13 -14.91 10.17
N ILE A 119 -14.93 -13.85 10.33
CA ILE A 119 -14.42 -12.49 10.53
C ILE A 119 -13.91 -12.28 11.97
N GLN A 120 -14.61 -12.84 12.96
CA GLN A 120 -14.15 -12.85 14.35
C GLN A 120 -12.81 -13.57 14.51
N PHE A 121 -12.65 -14.69 13.78
CA PHE A 121 -11.39 -15.42 13.71
C PHE A 121 -10.26 -14.54 13.16
N VAL A 122 -10.48 -13.81 12.05
CA VAL A 122 -9.46 -12.91 11.47
C VAL A 122 -9.13 -11.76 12.43
N LEU A 123 -10.13 -11.16 13.08
CA LEU A 123 -9.92 -10.06 14.04
C LEU A 123 -9.08 -10.49 15.25
N THR A 124 -9.23 -11.75 15.70
CA THR A 124 -8.49 -12.29 16.85
C THR A 124 -7.10 -12.82 16.46
N ASN A 125 -6.98 -13.45 15.30
CA ASN A 125 -5.82 -14.25 14.91
C ASN A 125 -5.08 -13.68 13.68
N HIS A 126 -4.83 -12.38 13.63
CA HIS A 126 -4.11 -11.72 12.53
C HIS A 126 -2.58 -11.79 12.67
N ASN A 127 -2.04 -13.00 12.83
CA ASN A 127 -0.60 -13.25 12.98
C ASN A 127 0.00 -14.00 11.77
N GLU A 128 1.32 -14.15 11.75
CA GLU A 128 2.06 -14.87 10.70
C GLU A 128 1.75 -16.38 10.64
N GLU A 129 1.32 -16.99 11.75
CA GLU A 129 0.98 -18.41 11.82
C GLU A 129 -0.30 -18.73 11.04
N HIS A 130 -1.30 -17.84 11.12
CA HIS A 130 -2.58 -18.02 10.44
C HIS A 130 -2.60 -17.40 9.05
N PHE A 131 -1.78 -16.37 8.81
CA PHE A 131 -1.74 -15.64 7.55
C PHE A 131 -0.29 -15.51 7.03
N PRO A 132 0.17 -16.47 6.21
CA PRO A 132 1.57 -16.52 5.75
C PRO A 132 2.03 -15.31 4.93
N PHE A 133 1.10 -14.52 4.37
CA PHE A 133 1.45 -13.29 3.66
C PHE A 133 1.95 -12.16 4.60
N LEU A 134 1.69 -12.28 5.91
CA LEU A 134 2.19 -11.37 6.94
C LEU A 134 3.61 -11.73 7.41
N ALA A 135 4.06 -12.95 7.15
CA ALA A 135 5.36 -13.46 7.59
C ALA A 135 6.52 -12.66 6.99
N THR A 136 7.60 -12.53 7.76
CA THR A 136 8.85 -11.91 7.31
C THR A 136 9.50 -12.80 6.25
N LYS A 137 9.47 -12.36 4.99
CA LYS A 137 10.03 -13.15 3.88
C LYS A 137 11.55 -12.99 3.81
N VAL A 138 12.25 -14.04 4.21
CA VAL A 138 13.70 -14.22 4.00
C VAL A 138 13.96 -14.33 2.50
N GLY A 139 14.81 -13.46 1.93
CA GLY A 139 15.22 -13.53 0.51
C GLY A 139 14.61 -12.48 -0.44
N THR A 140 13.92 -11.46 0.08
CA THR A 140 13.33 -10.37 -0.73
C THR A 140 14.36 -9.44 -1.41
N SER A 141 15.66 -9.61 -1.14
CA SER A 141 16.76 -8.95 -1.86
C SER A 141 16.84 -9.34 -3.34
N SER A 142 16.24 -10.47 -3.74
CA SER A 142 16.20 -10.94 -5.14
C SER A 142 15.03 -10.38 -5.96
N LEU A 143 14.03 -9.75 -5.31
CA LEU A 143 12.84 -9.21 -5.96
C LEU A 143 13.01 -7.72 -6.27
N SER A 144 12.48 -7.26 -7.40
CA SER A 144 12.48 -5.83 -7.74
C SER A 144 11.83 -5.00 -6.60
N PRO A 145 12.35 -3.81 -6.25
CA PRO A 145 11.78 -2.93 -5.21
C PRO A 145 10.28 -2.64 -5.38
N ALA A 146 9.80 -2.62 -6.63
CA ALA A 146 8.39 -2.41 -6.96
C ALA A 146 7.49 -3.58 -6.52
N ARG A 147 7.94 -4.83 -6.69
CA ARG A 147 7.21 -6.02 -6.24
C ARG A 147 7.17 -6.11 -4.72
N GLN A 148 8.31 -5.86 -4.06
CA GLN A 148 8.37 -5.81 -2.61
C GLN A 148 7.42 -4.74 -2.05
N ALA A 149 7.39 -3.55 -2.64
CA ALA A 149 6.46 -2.50 -2.27
C ALA A 149 4.98 -2.86 -2.53
N ALA A 150 4.67 -3.69 -3.54
CA ALA A 150 3.31 -4.15 -3.82
C ALA A 150 2.83 -5.14 -2.75
N GLU A 151 3.65 -6.11 -2.37
CA GLU A 151 3.32 -7.05 -1.30
C GLU A 151 3.07 -6.34 0.04
N PHE A 152 3.91 -5.38 0.40
CA PHE A 152 3.71 -4.56 1.61
C PHE A 152 2.48 -3.65 1.54
N ARG A 153 1.95 -3.31 0.35
CA ARG A 153 0.68 -2.56 0.24
C ARG A 153 -0.53 -3.41 0.60
N LEU A 154 -0.48 -4.72 0.37
CA LEU A 154 -1.54 -5.66 0.74
C LEU A 154 -1.80 -5.60 2.24
N ARG A 155 -0.72 -5.59 3.04
CA ARG A 155 -0.77 -5.43 4.50
C ARG A 155 -1.51 -4.17 4.94
N THR A 156 -1.23 -3.03 4.31
CA THR A 156 -1.95 -1.77 4.58
C THR A 156 -3.45 -1.90 4.30
N SER A 157 -3.85 -2.52 3.19
CA SER A 157 -5.27 -2.72 2.85
C SER A 157 -5.98 -3.67 3.83
N PHE A 158 -5.27 -4.72 4.25
CA PHE A 158 -5.76 -5.69 5.21
C PHE A 158 -6.04 -5.04 6.57
N TYR A 159 -5.05 -4.40 7.19
CA TYR A 159 -5.25 -3.74 8.49
C TYR A 159 -6.20 -2.55 8.42
N ALA A 160 -6.28 -1.83 7.30
CA ALA A 160 -7.31 -0.81 7.10
C ALA A 160 -8.72 -1.41 7.13
N SER A 161 -8.92 -2.56 6.47
CA SER A 161 -10.23 -3.23 6.46
C SER A 161 -10.60 -3.80 7.85
N LEU A 162 -9.61 -4.38 8.56
CA LEU A 162 -9.82 -4.87 9.93
C LEU A 162 -10.11 -3.75 10.93
N ALA A 163 -9.39 -2.63 10.84
CA ALA A 163 -9.64 -1.48 11.71
C ALA A 163 -11.05 -0.94 11.50
N ARG A 164 -11.54 -0.84 10.26
CA ARG A 164 -12.94 -0.46 9.99
C ARG A 164 -13.94 -1.42 10.63
N LEU A 165 -13.70 -2.73 10.53
CA LEU A 165 -14.53 -3.74 11.18
C LEU A 165 -14.48 -3.64 12.71
N LEU A 166 -13.31 -3.42 13.29
CA LEU A 166 -13.14 -3.24 14.72
C LEU A 166 -14.00 -2.07 15.24
N MET A 167 -14.02 -0.95 14.50
CA MET A 167 -14.69 0.29 14.91
C MET A 167 -16.20 0.19 15.10
N VAL A 168 -16.89 -0.79 14.52
CA VAL A 168 -18.36 -0.91 14.64
C VAL A 168 -18.80 -1.11 16.08
N ASP A 169 -18.06 -1.93 16.81
CA ASP A 169 -18.39 -2.30 18.20
C ASP A 169 -17.29 -1.88 19.18
N LEU A 170 -16.29 -1.12 18.74
CA LEU A 170 -15.18 -0.72 19.60
C LEU A 170 -15.68 0.19 20.73
N GLY A 171 -16.48 1.21 20.37
CA GLY A 171 -16.93 2.22 21.33
C GLY A 171 -15.73 2.82 22.08
N GLU A 172 -15.79 2.75 23.42
CA GLU A 172 -14.72 3.15 24.34
C GLU A 172 -14.07 1.93 25.04
N ASN A 173 -14.25 0.72 24.50
CA ASN A 173 -13.77 -0.52 25.12
C ASN A 173 -12.26 -0.73 24.88
N GLU A 174 -11.43 -0.20 25.78
CA GLU A 174 -9.97 -0.35 25.74
C GLU A 174 -9.51 -1.81 25.73
N ASP A 175 -10.15 -2.70 26.51
CA ASP A 175 -9.80 -4.12 26.53
C ASP A 175 -9.93 -4.80 25.17
N ARG A 176 -10.95 -4.41 24.39
CA ARG A 176 -11.16 -4.97 23.05
C ARG A 176 -10.09 -4.45 22.09
N PHE A 177 -9.71 -3.17 22.23
CA PHE A 177 -8.59 -2.60 21.50
C PHE A 177 -7.29 -3.34 21.82
N LEU A 178 -6.97 -3.54 23.10
CA LEU A 178 -5.75 -4.22 23.54
C LEU A 178 -5.68 -5.67 23.09
N LYS A 179 -6.80 -6.41 23.16
CA LYS A 179 -6.90 -7.78 22.63
C LYS A 179 -6.61 -7.82 21.12
N PHE A 180 -7.17 -6.87 20.38
CA PHE A 180 -6.88 -6.73 18.96
C PHE A 180 -5.40 -6.36 18.72
N MET A 181 -4.83 -5.45 19.51
CA MET A 181 -3.44 -5.01 19.33
C MET A 181 -2.41 -6.03 19.81
N ALA A 182 -2.79 -7.06 20.58
CA ALA A 182 -1.86 -7.99 21.22
C ALA A 182 -0.85 -8.66 20.26
N PRO A 183 -1.23 -9.14 19.04
CA PRO A 183 -0.27 -9.68 18.08
C PRO A 183 0.73 -8.62 17.60
N LEU A 184 0.27 -7.39 17.35
CA LEU A 184 1.13 -6.26 16.96
C LEU A 184 2.06 -5.85 18.10
N THR A 185 1.57 -5.77 19.35
CA THR A 185 2.39 -5.48 20.54
C THR A 185 3.54 -6.48 20.68
N ARG A 186 3.28 -7.78 20.45
CA ARG A 186 4.34 -8.80 20.47
C ARG A 186 5.39 -8.57 19.40
N SER A 187 4.99 -8.20 18.19
CA SER A 187 5.89 -7.88 17.09
C SER A 187 6.72 -6.61 17.39
N THR A 188 6.07 -5.54 17.84
CA THR A 188 6.74 -4.29 18.24
C THR A 188 7.76 -4.52 19.35
N ASN A 189 7.40 -5.26 20.40
CA ASN A 189 8.32 -5.53 21.51
C ASN A 189 9.56 -6.32 21.06
N ARG A 190 9.39 -7.30 20.16
CA ARG A 190 10.51 -8.02 19.55
C ARG A 190 11.44 -7.06 18.78
N LEU A 191 10.88 -6.13 18.00
CA LEU A 191 11.65 -5.14 17.25
C LEU A 191 12.32 -4.10 18.13
N ILE A 192 11.68 -3.67 19.22
CA ILE A 192 12.26 -2.77 20.22
C ILE A 192 13.52 -3.38 20.82
N VAL A 193 13.47 -4.64 21.24
CA VAL A 193 14.65 -5.33 21.81
C VAL A 193 15.76 -5.46 20.76
N ALA A 194 15.42 -5.79 19.51
CA ALA A 194 16.39 -5.96 18.44
C ALA A 194 17.06 -4.65 17.99
N VAL A 195 16.31 -3.56 17.91
CA VAL A 195 16.76 -2.28 17.32
C VAL A 195 17.28 -1.30 18.36
N LEU A 196 16.64 -1.23 19.54
CA LEU A 196 16.96 -0.23 20.57
C LEU A 196 17.88 -0.77 21.66
N SER A 197 17.73 -2.05 22.05
CA SER A 197 18.49 -2.63 23.16
C SER A 197 19.75 -3.37 22.74
N GLY A 198 19.96 -3.61 21.44
CA GLY A 198 21.14 -4.34 20.92
C GLY A 198 21.27 -5.76 21.48
N GLY A 199 20.18 -6.35 21.96
CA GLY A 199 20.18 -7.69 22.55
C GLY A 199 20.48 -8.77 21.50
N PRO A 200 20.85 -10.00 21.94
CA PRO A 200 21.08 -11.12 21.03
C PRO A 200 19.77 -11.45 20.30
N SER A 201 19.66 -10.93 19.09
CA SER A 201 18.52 -11.17 18.23
C SER A 201 18.85 -12.40 17.41
N HIS A 202 18.03 -13.45 17.45
CA HIS A 202 18.13 -14.57 16.51
C HIS A 202 17.71 -14.17 15.07
N MET A 203 17.50 -12.87 14.82
CA MET A 203 16.96 -12.31 13.59
C MET A 203 18.08 -11.60 12.83
N SER A 204 18.19 -11.91 11.55
CA SER A 204 19.12 -11.25 10.63
C SER A 204 18.74 -9.77 10.40
N PRO A 205 19.71 -8.90 10.01
CA PRO A 205 19.42 -7.50 9.69
C PRO A 205 18.32 -7.31 8.63
N ASP A 206 18.27 -8.19 7.63
CA ASP A 206 17.25 -8.12 6.55
C ASP A 206 15.85 -8.50 7.05
N GLU A 207 15.76 -9.47 7.97
CA GLU A 207 14.50 -9.83 8.61
C GLU A 207 14.00 -8.68 9.51
N ILE A 208 14.88 -8.04 10.29
CA ILE A 208 14.53 -6.87 11.10
C ILE A 208 14.02 -5.75 10.18
N LYS A 209 14.71 -5.48 9.08
CA LYS A 209 14.30 -4.46 8.09
C LYS A 209 12.91 -4.74 7.52
N SER A 210 12.68 -5.97 7.05
CA SER A 210 11.40 -6.39 6.49
C SER A 210 10.27 -6.34 7.53
N ALA A 211 10.55 -6.71 8.78
CA ALA A 211 9.60 -6.65 9.87
C ALA A 211 9.23 -5.21 10.25
N ILE A 212 10.18 -4.27 10.25
CA ILE A 212 9.92 -2.84 10.47
C ILE A 212 9.05 -2.26 9.35
N VAL A 213 9.38 -2.55 8.09
CA VAL A 213 8.56 -2.11 6.95
C VAL A 213 7.14 -2.68 7.06
N GLY A 214 7.03 -3.96 7.41
CA GLY A 214 5.78 -4.64 7.66
C GLY A 214 4.94 -3.95 8.73
N LEU A 215 5.50 -3.78 9.92
CA LEU A 215 4.83 -3.13 11.05
C LEU A 215 4.42 -1.70 10.70
N ALA A 216 5.28 -0.95 10.00
CA ALA A 216 4.96 0.41 9.59
C ALA A 216 3.74 0.46 8.66
N ARG A 217 3.59 -0.53 7.78
CA ARG A 217 2.49 -0.65 6.83
C ARG A 217 1.20 -1.13 7.47
N ASP A 218 1.29 -2.00 8.47
CA ASP A 218 0.16 -2.47 9.27
C ASP A 218 -0.43 -1.31 10.07
N LEU A 219 0.41 -0.60 10.83
CA LEU A 219 0.02 0.54 11.65
C LEU A 219 -0.51 1.69 10.80
N ARG A 220 0.03 1.89 9.60
CA ARG A 220 -0.49 2.90 8.66
C ARG A 220 -1.90 2.54 8.17
N GLY A 221 -2.14 1.26 7.87
CA GLY A 221 -3.47 0.78 7.50
C GLY A 221 -4.47 1.00 8.63
N LEU A 222 -4.10 0.59 9.84
CA LEU A 222 -4.89 0.74 11.05
C LEU A 222 -5.22 2.22 11.33
N SER A 223 -4.20 3.07 11.49
CA SER A 223 -4.35 4.50 11.75
C SER A 223 -5.18 5.22 10.68
N SER A 224 -5.06 4.86 9.40
CA SER A 224 -5.87 5.48 8.34
C SER A 224 -7.37 5.25 8.47
N SER A 225 -7.77 4.16 9.13
CA SER A 225 -9.16 3.74 9.26
C SER A 225 -9.79 4.15 10.59
N LEU A 226 -8.98 4.38 11.62
CA LEU A 226 -9.44 4.95 12.89
C LEU A 226 -9.81 6.42 12.71
N ASN A 227 -11.12 6.71 12.79
CA ASN A 227 -11.69 8.03 12.52
C ASN A 227 -12.36 8.70 13.73
N THR A 228 -12.52 8.02 14.86
CA THR A 228 -13.09 8.59 16.09
C THR A 228 -12.00 9.05 17.04
N LYS A 229 -12.27 10.12 17.81
CA LYS A 229 -11.33 10.65 18.82
C LYS A 229 -10.92 9.58 19.84
N SER A 230 -11.87 8.84 20.40
CA SER A 230 -11.60 7.79 21.41
C SER A 230 -10.71 6.66 20.87
N SER A 231 -11.04 6.09 19.70
CA SER A 231 -10.22 5.02 19.10
C SER A 231 -8.81 5.48 18.73
N TYR A 232 -8.68 6.73 18.28
CA TYR A 232 -7.38 7.29 17.95
C TYR A 232 -6.55 7.61 19.19
N GLN A 233 -7.18 8.03 20.29
CA GLN A 233 -6.52 8.22 21.58
C GLN A 233 -5.93 6.89 22.08
N MET A 234 -6.70 5.80 22.06
CA MET A 234 -6.19 4.45 22.41
C MET A 234 -4.98 4.05 21.55
N LEU A 235 -4.99 4.39 20.25
CA LEU A 235 -3.85 4.15 19.37
C LEU A 235 -2.63 4.99 19.76
N LEU A 236 -2.84 6.28 20.07
CA LEU A 236 -1.76 7.17 20.48
C LEU A 236 -1.14 6.72 21.81
N ASP A 237 -1.95 6.28 22.77
CA ASP A 237 -1.49 5.77 24.06
C ASP A 237 -0.67 4.48 23.89
N TRP A 238 -1.03 3.64 22.92
CA TRP A 238 -0.25 2.45 22.56
C TRP A 238 1.05 2.79 21.80
N PHE A 239 1.02 3.82 20.94
CA PHE A 239 2.14 4.16 20.06
C PHE A 239 3.20 5.04 20.73
N TYR A 240 2.79 6.04 21.50
CA TYR A 240 3.70 7.01 22.12
C TYR A 240 4.21 6.49 23.47
N PRO A 241 5.50 6.69 23.83
CA PRO A 241 6.58 7.29 23.03
C PRO A 241 7.43 6.26 22.27
N MET A 242 7.26 4.96 22.54
CA MET A 242 8.16 3.91 22.03
C MET A 242 8.10 3.74 20.52
N GLY A 243 6.94 3.94 19.90
CA GLY A 243 6.76 3.89 18.45
C GLY A 243 7.63 4.92 17.73
N PHE A 244 7.60 6.19 18.18
CA PHE A 244 8.46 7.23 17.61
C PHE A 244 9.96 6.90 17.75
N LYS A 245 10.38 6.37 18.91
CA LYS A 245 11.78 5.96 19.13
C LYS A 245 12.21 4.80 18.22
N LEU A 246 11.37 3.77 18.10
CA LEU A 246 11.64 2.62 17.24
C LEU A 246 11.80 3.04 15.78
N PHE A 247 10.84 3.82 15.27
CA PHE A 247 10.82 4.25 13.88
C PHE A 247 11.86 5.33 13.57
N GLY A 248 12.13 6.23 14.51
CA GLY A 248 13.25 7.17 14.41
C GLY A 248 14.59 6.45 14.30
N ARG A 249 14.83 5.45 15.16
CA ARG A 249 16.06 4.64 15.09
C ARG A 249 16.16 3.85 13.79
N ALA A 250 15.04 3.35 13.26
CA ALA A 250 15.04 2.67 11.97
C ALA A 250 15.48 3.59 10.81
N LEU A 251 15.05 4.85 10.80
CA LEU A 251 15.48 5.82 9.78
C LEU A 251 16.98 6.15 9.87
N GLU A 252 17.55 6.13 11.08
CA GLU A 252 18.99 6.32 11.27
C GLU A 252 19.80 5.11 10.79
N LEU A 253 19.33 3.88 11.07
CA LEU A 253 20.05 2.64 10.71
C LEU A 253 20.02 2.35 9.20
N TRP A 254 18.91 2.67 8.52
CA TRP A 254 18.72 2.39 7.10
C TRP A 254 18.44 3.66 6.29
N SER A 255 19.27 4.70 6.48
CA SER A 255 19.10 6.02 5.84
C SER A 255 19.06 5.99 4.32
N LEU A 256 19.67 5.00 3.66
CA LEU A 256 19.70 4.83 2.21
C LEU A 256 18.64 3.86 1.66
N ASP A 257 17.86 3.20 2.53
CA ASP A 257 16.82 2.28 2.06
C ASP A 257 15.48 3.00 1.82
N PRO A 258 15.05 3.14 0.56
CA PRO A 258 13.85 3.90 0.26
C PRO A 258 12.56 3.19 0.68
N ILE A 259 12.57 1.87 0.82
CA ILE A 259 11.39 1.10 1.23
C ILE A 259 11.13 1.32 2.72
N VAL A 260 12.18 1.33 3.54
CA VAL A 260 12.12 1.67 4.96
C VAL A 260 11.69 3.12 5.12
N ASN A 261 12.45 4.06 4.54
CA ASN A 261 12.20 5.49 4.71
C ASN A 261 10.78 5.89 4.31
N VAL A 262 10.33 5.50 3.12
CA VAL A 262 8.99 5.85 2.64
C VAL A 262 7.89 5.19 3.48
N SER A 263 8.10 3.97 3.97
CA SER A 263 7.07 3.29 4.77
C SER A 263 6.94 3.88 6.17
N VAL A 264 8.07 4.23 6.79
CA VAL A 264 8.11 4.85 8.12
C VAL A 264 7.62 6.30 8.08
N LEU A 265 8.14 7.14 7.17
CA LEU A 265 7.72 8.54 7.06
C LEU A 265 6.23 8.65 6.75
N LYS A 266 5.67 7.78 5.90
CA LYS A 266 4.24 7.74 5.62
C LYS A 266 3.38 7.25 6.79
N LEU A 267 3.93 6.39 7.67
CA LEU A 267 3.26 6.06 8.92
C LEU A 267 3.22 7.28 9.82
N LEU A 268 4.38 7.92 10.06
CA LEU A 268 4.47 9.07 10.96
C LEU A 268 3.58 10.23 10.48
N ALA A 269 3.57 10.49 9.17
CA ALA A 269 2.65 11.44 8.54
C ALA A 269 1.18 11.10 8.85
N GLU A 270 0.79 9.83 8.74
CA GLU A 270 -0.58 9.39 9.03
C GLU A 270 -0.92 9.52 10.52
N ILE A 271 0.04 9.24 11.42
CA ILE A 271 -0.14 9.35 12.88
C ILE A 271 -0.44 10.80 13.29
N VAL A 272 0.27 11.78 12.71
CA VAL A 272 0.03 13.21 12.99
C VAL A 272 -1.08 13.83 12.13
N HIS A 273 -1.71 13.05 11.26
CA HIS A 273 -2.71 13.58 10.36
C HIS A 273 -4.07 13.73 11.05
N ASN A 274 -4.55 14.96 11.12
CA ASN A 274 -5.87 15.27 11.63
C ASN A 274 -6.95 15.08 10.54
N ARG A 275 -7.47 13.86 10.39
CA ARG A 275 -8.67 13.61 9.57
C ARG A 275 -9.91 13.69 10.44
N ASN A 276 -10.94 14.39 9.95
CA ASN A 276 -12.26 14.46 10.59
C ASN A 276 -12.24 14.93 12.05
N GLY A 277 -11.25 15.75 12.46
CA GLY A 277 -11.13 16.22 13.84
C GLY A 277 -10.69 15.14 14.84
N ARG A 278 -10.12 14.01 14.38
CA ARG A 278 -9.66 12.93 15.27
C ARG A 278 -8.52 13.34 16.21
N LEU A 279 -7.77 14.38 15.86
CA LEU A 279 -6.68 14.97 16.66
C LEU A 279 -7.11 16.29 17.31
N LEU A 280 -8.34 16.39 17.79
CA LEU A 280 -8.79 17.57 18.56
C LEU A 280 -8.50 17.35 20.05
N PHE A 281 -7.32 17.80 20.48
CA PHE A 281 -6.93 17.76 21.88
C PHE A 281 -7.61 18.88 22.67
N ASP A 282 -7.87 18.61 23.95
CA ASP A 282 -8.23 19.68 24.87
C ASP A 282 -7.01 20.58 25.08
N PRO A 283 -7.16 21.93 25.17
CA PRO A 283 -6.03 22.85 25.39
C PRO A 283 -5.19 22.52 26.64
N THR A 284 -5.73 21.77 27.59
CA THR A 284 -5.03 21.32 28.80
C THR A 284 -4.07 20.15 28.57
N VAL A 285 -4.20 19.42 27.45
CA VAL A 285 -3.47 18.18 27.18
C VAL A 285 -2.29 18.45 26.24
N PRO A 286 -1.03 18.17 26.65
CA PRO A 286 0.16 18.49 25.85
C PRO A 286 0.41 17.50 24.70
N THR A 287 -0.49 16.56 24.41
CA THR A 287 -0.29 15.50 23.41
C THR A 287 0.03 16.06 22.03
N GLY A 288 -0.66 17.11 21.58
CA GLY A 288 -0.36 17.74 20.30
C GLY A 288 1.09 18.23 20.24
N TYR A 289 1.50 18.99 21.25
CA TYR A 289 2.87 19.49 21.41
C TYR A 289 3.90 18.35 21.39
N LEU A 290 3.69 17.28 22.15
CA LEU A 290 4.60 16.12 22.20
C LEU A 290 4.74 15.42 20.84
N LEU A 291 3.63 15.21 20.12
CA LEU A 291 3.64 14.59 18.80
C LEU A 291 4.45 15.40 17.78
N PHE A 292 4.33 16.73 17.83
CA PHE A 292 5.10 17.60 16.95
C PHE A 292 6.58 17.58 17.28
N THR A 293 6.94 17.65 18.57
CA THR A 293 8.34 17.59 19.00
C THR A 293 9.00 16.27 18.61
N GLU A 294 8.30 15.13 18.77
CA GLU A 294 8.81 13.84 18.31
C GLU A 294 8.98 13.80 16.78
N LEU A 295 7.98 14.25 16.02
CA LEU A 295 8.05 14.27 14.56
C LEU A 295 9.19 15.17 14.07
N SER A 296 9.32 16.38 14.62
CA SER A 296 10.39 17.33 14.29
C SER A 296 11.76 16.70 14.51
N ARG A 297 11.95 16.01 15.65
CA ARG A 297 13.20 15.32 15.94
C ARG A 297 13.52 14.22 14.93
N VAL A 298 12.52 13.40 14.60
CA VAL A 298 12.69 12.32 13.62
C VAL A 298 12.98 12.87 12.22
N LEU A 299 12.29 13.92 11.78
CA LEU A 299 12.53 14.56 10.49
C LEU A 299 13.93 15.18 10.41
N THR A 300 14.37 15.84 11.48
CA THR A 300 15.70 16.44 11.58
C THR A 300 16.79 15.37 11.51
N ALA A 301 16.66 14.30 12.31
CA ALA A 301 17.61 13.18 12.29
C ALA A 301 17.68 12.51 10.91
N PHE A 302 16.52 12.31 10.26
CA PHE A 302 16.44 11.76 8.92
C PHE A 302 17.17 12.65 7.89
N GLY A 303 16.89 13.95 7.87
CA GLY A 303 17.48 14.86 6.88
C GLY A 303 18.98 15.06 7.08
N LEU A 304 19.47 15.11 8.32
CA LEU A 304 20.91 15.15 8.63
C LEU A 304 21.66 13.91 8.11
N GLN A 305 21.01 12.74 8.10
CA GLN A 305 21.59 11.51 7.55
C GLN A 305 21.45 11.42 6.03
N LEU A 306 20.36 11.93 5.45
CA LEU A 306 20.10 11.82 4.02
C LEU A 306 20.93 12.80 3.18
N ILE A 307 20.97 14.08 3.57
CA ILE A 307 21.56 15.16 2.76
C ILE A 307 23.05 14.91 2.43
N PRO A 308 23.93 14.52 3.39
CA PRO A 308 25.33 14.26 3.08
C PRO A 308 25.53 13.00 2.25
N ASN A 309 24.77 11.94 2.54
CA ASN A 309 24.96 10.60 1.96
C ASN A 309 24.37 10.46 0.54
N THR A 310 23.61 11.45 0.06
CA THR A 310 22.94 11.41 -1.24
C THR A 310 23.60 12.31 -2.31
N ARG A 311 24.71 12.99 -1.98
CA ARG A 311 25.42 13.90 -2.90
C ARG A 311 26.08 13.20 -4.10
N GLU A 312 26.49 11.94 -3.94
CA GLU A 312 27.22 11.17 -4.97
C GLU A 312 26.44 9.92 -5.40
N LEU A 313 25.14 10.04 -5.68
CA LEU A 313 24.33 8.91 -6.13
C LEU A 313 24.34 8.74 -7.66
N PRO A 314 24.35 7.49 -8.16
CA PRO A 314 24.13 7.21 -9.58
C PRO A 314 22.79 7.78 -10.07
N LYS A 315 22.77 8.47 -11.22
CA LYS A 315 21.58 9.14 -11.81
C LYS A 315 20.32 8.25 -11.91
N GLN A 316 20.49 6.93 -11.97
CA GLN A 316 19.39 5.95 -12.06
C GLN A 316 18.69 5.68 -10.71
N SER A 317 19.36 5.83 -9.57
CA SER A 317 18.81 5.54 -8.23
C SER A 317 18.35 6.78 -7.47
N VAL A 318 18.72 7.99 -7.92
CA VAL A 318 18.38 9.28 -7.31
C VAL A 318 16.91 9.37 -6.93
N TYR A 319 15.99 9.07 -7.86
CA TYR A 319 14.57 9.17 -7.55
C TYR A 319 14.11 8.22 -6.42
N GLN A 320 14.59 6.97 -6.43
CA GLN A 320 14.15 6.00 -5.44
C GLN A 320 14.71 6.35 -4.07
N VAL A 321 16.01 6.63 -3.99
CA VAL A 321 16.76 6.79 -2.73
C VAL A 321 16.68 8.21 -2.16
N LYS A 322 16.64 9.24 -3.00
CA LYS A 322 16.64 10.66 -2.60
C LYS A 322 15.24 11.27 -2.68
N LEU A 323 14.65 11.36 -3.86
CA LEU A 323 13.41 12.13 -4.07
C LEU A 323 12.20 11.53 -3.34
N LYS A 324 11.95 10.22 -3.48
CA LYS A 324 10.78 9.56 -2.85
C LYS A 324 10.74 9.74 -1.31
N PRO A 325 11.84 9.51 -0.58
CA PRO A 325 11.90 9.78 0.86
C PRO A 325 11.74 11.27 1.21
N ILE A 326 12.37 12.18 0.47
CA ILE A 326 12.21 13.64 0.68
C ILE A 326 10.74 14.04 0.60
N VAL A 327 10.03 13.55 -0.42
CA VAL A 327 8.60 13.85 -0.62
C VAL A 327 7.75 13.31 0.52
N ALA A 328 8.07 12.12 1.02
CA ALA A 328 7.38 11.56 2.17
C ALA A 328 7.64 12.39 3.44
N ALA A 329 8.86 12.92 3.62
CA ALA A 329 9.22 13.81 4.72
C ALA A 329 8.51 15.17 4.61
N LEU A 330 8.48 15.78 3.42
CA LEU A 330 7.78 17.05 3.17
C LEU A 330 6.26 16.90 3.33
N ASP A 331 5.67 15.78 2.91
CA ASP A 331 4.26 15.48 3.14
C ASP A 331 3.96 15.34 4.65
N ALA A 332 4.83 14.67 5.41
CA ALA A 332 4.71 14.59 6.87
C ALA A 332 4.76 15.99 7.51
N LEU A 333 5.69 16.85 7.07
CA LEU A 333 5.81 18.22 7.55
C LEU A 333 4.56 19.05 7.18
N LYS A 334 4.11 18.98 5.93
CA LYS A 334 2.88 19.66 5.47
C LYS A 334 1.67 19.26 6.31
N VAL A 335 1.48 17.96 6.52
CA VAL A 335 0.35 17.44 7.31
C VAL A 335 0.43 17.94 8.75
N CYS A 336 1.63 17.99 9.33
CA CYS A 336 1.83 18.49 10.68
C CYS A 336 1.48 19.99 10.80
N LEU A 337 1.94 20.81 9.85
CA LEU A 337 1.69 22.25 9.84
C LEU A 337 0.23 22.61 9.53
N SER A 338 -0.44 21.84 8.66
CA SER A 338 -1.84 22.06 8.27
C SER A 338 -2.88 21.36 9.14
N GLY A 339 -2.46 20.43 10.02
CA GLY A 339 -3.36 19.56 10.78
C GLY A 339 -4.12 20.24 11.91
N SER A 340 -3.84 21.51 12.21
CA SER A 340 -4.55 22.34 13.19
C SER A 340 -4.80 21.69 14.57
N PHE A 341 -3.94 20.75 14.99
CA PHE A 341 -4.05 20.06 16.28
C PHE A 341 -3.15 20.68 17.37
N ILE A 342 -2.42 21.75 17.03
CA ILE A 342 -1.54 22.50 17.94
C ILE A 342 -1.65 23.98 17.61
N ASN A 343 -1.60 24.82 18.64
CA ASN A 343 -1.34 26.25 18.49
C ASN A 343 0.18 26.49 18.49
N PHE A 344 0.75 26.92 17.36
CA PHE A 344 2.19 27.12 17.24
C PHE A 344 2.76 28.23 18.16
N GLY A 345 1.92 29.14 18.67
CA GLY A 345 2.34 30.13 19.66
C GLY A 345 2.88 29.51 20.96
N VAL A 346 2.50 28.26 21.24
CA VAL A 346 2.95 27.49 22.41
C VAL A 346 4.46 27.22 22.37
N PHE A 347 5.07 27.04 21.19
CA PHE A 347 6.52 26.81 21.07
C PHE A 347 7.34 28.04 21.50
N SER A 348 6.84 29.25 21.23
CA SER A 348 7.46 30.48 21.71
C SER A 348 7.38 30.62 23.23
N LEU A 349 6.32 30.08 23.86
CA LEU A 349 6.13 30.11 25.31
C LEU A 349 7.08 29.15 26.03
N PHE A 350 7.25 27.94 25.50
CA PHE A 350 8.15 26.93 26.05
C PHE A 350 9.62 27.09 25.64
N ARG A 351 9.94 28.12 24.82
CA ARG A 351 11.28 28.38 24.27
C ARG A 351 11.89 27.17 23.58
N GLU A 352 11.07 26.43 22.85
CA GLU A 352 11.49 25.22 22.17
C GLU A 352 11.65 25.45 20.67
N GLU A 353 12.81 25.08 20.14
CA GLU A 353 13.19 25.28 18.73
C GLU A 353 12.64 24.18 17.80
N SER A 354 11.78 23.28 18.29
CA SER A 354 11.29 22.14 17.52
C SER A 354 10.55 22.57 16.24
N LEU A 355 9.81 23.68 16.28
CA LEU A 355 9.14 24.23 15.08
C LEU A 355 10.14 24.77 14.07
N GLU A 356 11.09 25.57 14.54
CA GLU A 356 12.12 26.18 13.70
C GLU A 356 12.98 25.11 13.02
N LYS A 357 13.44 24.10 13.79
CA LYS A 357 14.22 22.96 13.27
C LYS A 357 13.47 22.15 12.22
N ALA A 358 12.17 21.92 12.41
CA ALA A 358 11.35 21.18 11.44
C ALA A 358 11.21 21.94 10.12
N VAL A 359 10.96 23.26 10.20
CA VAL A 359 10.82 24.12 9.02
C VAL A 359 12.16 24.29 8.31
N GLU A 360 13.24 24.54 9.06
CA GLU A 360 14.60 24.65 8.53
C GLU A 360 14.99 23.36 7.80
N MET A 361 14.79 22.20 8.43
CA MET A 361 15.06 20.92 7.78
C MET A 361 14.21 20.72 6.52
N GLY A 362 12.93 21.11 6.55
CA GLY A 362 12.08 21.11 5.36
C GLY A 362 12.67 21.92 4.21
N VAL A 363 13.18 23.12 4.50
CA VAL A 363 13.86 23.98 3.52
C VAL A 363 15.16 23.35 3.03
N GLN A 364 15.99 22.80 3.93
CA GLN A 364 17.23 22.11 3.57
C GLN A 364 16.98 20.91 2.66
N LEU A 365 15.91 20.13 2.90
CA LEU A 365 15.51 19.02 2.04
C LEU A 365 15.04 19.49 0.66
N MET A 366 14.33 20.62 0.58
CA MET A 366 13.92 21.22 -0.71
C MET A 366 15.14 21.72 -1.50
N LEU A 367 16.08 22.40 -0.83
CA LEU A 367 17.31 22.91 -1.45
C LEU A 367 18.31 21.81 -1.82
N CYS A 368 18.16 20.61 -1.27
CA CYS A 368 18.97 19.45 -1.63
C CYS A 368 18.64 18.89 -3.03
N VAL A 369 17.52 19.29 -3.63
CA VAL A 369 17.10 18.84 -4.97
C VAL A 369 17.65 19.79 -6.03
N ASP A 370 18.57 19.30 -6.86
CA ASP A 370 19.20 20.13 -7.91
C ASP A 370 18.31 20.24 -9.16
N GLU A 371 18.33 21.39 -9.84
CA GLU A 371 17.56 21.62 -11.08
C GLU A 371 17.95 20.63 -12.20
N SER A 372 19.22 20.22 -12.26
CA SER A 372 19.68 19.21 -13.21
C SER A 372 19.11 17.82 -12.96
N GLU A 373 18.80 17.48 -11.69
CA GLU A 373 18.15 16.21 -11.35
C GLU A 373 16.70 16.20 -11.82
N LEU A 374 16.00 17.34 -11.73
CA LEU A 374 14.64 17.53 -12.25
C LEU A 374 14.61 17.49 -13.79
N GLN A 375 15.53 18.18 -14.46
CA GLN A 375 15.67 18.24 -15.93
C GLN A 375 15.99 16.86 -16.55
N TYR A 376 16.84 16.05 -15.90
CA TYR A 376 17.19 14.71 -16.38
C TYR A 376 15.96 13.82 -16.61
N TYR A 377 14.89 13.99 -15.82
CA TYR A 377 13.65 13.22 -15.98
C TYR A 377 12.79 13.72 -17.15
N LEU A 378 12.79 15.02 -17.44
CA LEU A 378 12.20 15.57 -18.66
C LEU A 378 12.97 15.08 -19.91
N GLU A 379 14.29 15.02 -19.83
CA GLU A 379 15.14 14.44 -20.88
C GLU A 379 14.96 12.93 -21.03
N LEU A 380 14.72 12.20 -19.93
CA LEU A 380 14.40 10.77 -19.97
C LEU A 380 13.05 10.53 -20.66
N ARG A 381 12.03 11.34 -20.35
CA ARG A 381 10.74 11.34 -21.09
C ARG A 381 11.01 11.50 -22.59
N ASN A 382 11.80 12.50 -22.96
CA ASN A 382 12.07 12.80 -24.37
C ASN A 382 12.88 11.68 -25.05
N ARG A 383 13.84 11.05 -24.37
CA ARG A 383 14.57 9.88 -24.87
C ARG A 383 13.70 8.63 -25.02
N VAL A 384 12.79 8.39 -24.07
CA VAL A 384 11.80 7.30 -24.16
C VAL A 384 10.87 7.52 -25.36
N ILE A 385 10.44 8.77 -25.60
CA ILE A 385 9.66 9.13 -26.80
C ILE A 385 10.49 8.93 -28.08
N ALA A 386 11.76 9.34 -28.09
CA ALA A 386 12.64 9.22 -29.26
C ALA A 386 12.96 7.75 -29.63
N ASN A 387 13.01 6.85 -28.65
CA ASN A 387 13.26 5.42 -28.86
C ASN A 387 12.02 4.66 -29.39
N LEU A 388 10.84 5.29 -29.46
CA LEU A 388 9.64 4.70 -30.06
C LEU A 388 9.63 4.91 -31.59
N PRO A 389 9.04 3.98 -32.38
CA PRO A 389 8.93 4.14 -33.84
C PRO A 389 8.22 5.44 -34.23
N VAL A 390 8.72 6.17 -35.26
CA VAL A 390 8.31 7.54 -35.64
C VAL A 390 6.79 7.72 -35.80
N GLY A 391 6.08 6.73 -36.35
CA GLY A 391 4.61 6.77 -36.48
C GLY A 391 3.82 6.68 -35.17
N ARG A 392 4.47 6.32 -34.06
CA ARG A 392 3.87 6.15 -32.73
C ARG A 392 4.37 7.16 -31.69
N GLN A 393 5.41 7.93 -32.01
CA GLN A 393 5.94 9.00 -31.16
C GLN A 393 4.88 10.05 -30.87
N GLN A 394 4.11 10.49 -31.89
CA GLN A 394 3.03 11.46 -31.70
C GLN A 394 1.91 10.98 -30.77
N ALA A 395 1.59 9.67 -30.79
CA ALA A 395 0.60 9.10 -29.88
C ALA A 395 1.14 9.08 -28.44
N MET A 396 2.40 8.71 -28.24
CA MET A 396 3.04 8.73 -26.92
C MET A 396 3.21 10.14 -26.37
N THR A 397 3.61 11.12 -27.20
CA THR A 397 3.69 12.54 -26.81
C THR A 397 2.33 13.06 -26.37
N LYS A 398 1.26 12.80 -27.15
CA LYS A 398 -0.11 13.16 -26.76
C LYS A 398 -0.57 12.48 -25.47
N LEU A 399 -0.14 11.25 -25.19
CA LEU A 399 -0.43 10.58 -23.92
C LEU A 399 0.30 11.26 -22.75
N PHE A 400 1.58 11.62 -22.92
CA PHE A 400 2.32 12.37 -21.90
C PHE A 400 1.77 13.79 -21.70
N ASP A 401 1.29 14.45 -22.76
CA ASP A 401 0.67 15.77 -22.63
C ASP A 401 -0.67 15.67 -21.89
N LYS A 402 -1.48 14.64 -22.18
CA LYS A 402 -2.69 14.31 -21.40
C LYS A 402 -2.45 13.93 -19.95
N LEU A 403 -1.24 13.48 -19.59
CA LEU A 403 -0.89 13.18 -18.21
C LEU A 403 -0.83 14.46 -17.35
N MET A 404 -0.32 15.54 -17.94
CA MET A 404 -0.15 16.85 -17.31
C MET A 404 -1.27 17.85 -17.67
N ASP A 405 -2.23 17.42 -18.48
CA ASP A 405 -3.36 18.25 -18.92
C ASP A 405 -4.24 18.65 -17.74
N GLU A 406 -4.46 19.96 -17.61
CA GLU A 406 -5.17 20.60 -16.49
C GLU A 406 -4.61 20.29 -15.08
N VAL A 407 -3.34 19.87 -14.99
CA VAL A 407 -2.62 19.73 -13.71
C VAL A 407 -1.74 20.97 -13.53
N GLU A 408 -2.23 21.93 -12.76
CA GLU A 408 -1.43 23.09 -12.40
C GLU A 408 -0.33 22.72 -11.39
N PHE A 409 0.79 23.42 -11.45
CA PHE A 409 1.95 23.23 -10.58
C PHE A 409 1.68 23.76 -9.17
N ASN A 410 0.84 23.05 -8.40
CA ASN A 410 0.59 23.37 -7.00
C ASN A 410 0.13 22.14 -6.19
N LEU A 411 0.40 22.18 -4.88
CA LEU A 411 0.14 21.10 -3.91
C LEU A 411 -1.34 20.97 -3.47
N ALA A 412 -2.29 21.50 -4.27
CA ALA A 412 -3.71 21.45 -3.94
C ALA A 412 -4.26 20.02 -4.05
N GLY A 413 -5.15 19.65 -3.11
CA GLY A 413 -5.76 18.32 -3.09
C GLY A 413 -6.51 17.97 -4.39
N LYS A 414 -7.14 18.97 -5.02
CA LYS A 414 -7.81 18.81 -6.32
C LYS A 414 -6.83 18.46 -7.45
N ASN A 415 -5.64 19.06 -7.47
CA ASN A 415 -4.61 18.75 -8.47
C ASN A 415 -4.02 17.36 -8.26
N ARG A 416 -3.84 16.93 -7.02
CA ARG A 416 -3.41 15.56 -6.70
C ARG A 416 -4.42 14.51 -7.18
N ASP A 417 -5.72 14.77 -6.98
CA ASP A 417 -6.78 13.85 -7.38
C ASP A 417 -6.92 13.83 -8.91
N LYS A 418 -6.84 15.00 -9.57
CA LYS A 418 -6.82 15.14 -11.02
C LYS A 418 -5.62 14.44 -11.65
N PHE A 419 -4.43 14.64 -11.10
CA PHE A 419 -3.22 13.96 -11.53
C PHE A 419 -3.31 12.44 -11.32
N THR A 420 -3.87 11.97 -10.20
CA THR A 420 -4.10 10.54 -9.95
C THR A 420 -5.08 9.94 -10.97
N GLN A 421 -6.11 10.71 -11.36
CA GLN A 421 -7.05 10.36 -12.42
C GLN A 421 -6.38 10.34 -13.80
N ASN A 422 -5.54 11.32 -14.11
CA ASN A 422 -4.75 11.38 -15.35
C ASN A 422 -3.76 10.22 -15.42
N VAL A 423 -3.08 9.87 -14.33
CA VAL A 423 -2.19 8.69 -14.23
C VAL A 423 -2.99 7.40 -14.46
N SER A 424 -4.19 7.30 -13.90
CA SER A 424 -5.05 6.12 -14.09
C SER A 424 -5.51 5.99 -15.54
N SER A 425 -5.90 7.11 -16.16
CA SER A 425 -6.30 7.19 -17.57
C SER A 425 -5.13 6.90 -18.49
N PHE A 426 -3.95 7.44 -18.18
CA PHE A 426 -2.70 7.17 -18.86
C PHE A 426 -2.32 5.70 -18.75
N LYS A 427 -2.45 5.07 -17.58
CA LYS A 427 -2.16 3.63 -17.40
C LYS A 427 -3.08 2.74 -18.24
N LEU A 428 -4.37 3.09 -18.35
CA LEU A 428 -5.32 2.40 -19.21
C LEU A 428 -4.96 2.58 -20.69
N ALA A 429 -4.72 3.83 -21.11
CA ALA A 429 -4.36 4.17 -22.48
C ALA A 429 -3.00 3.59 -22.90
N LEU A 430 -2.03 3.53 -21.99
CA LEU A 430 -0.74 2.85 -22.19
C LEU A 430 -0.96 1.34 -22.31
N GLY A 431 -1.85 0.76 -21.50
CA GLY A 431 -2.23 -0.65 -21.63
C GLY A 431 -2.89 -0.99 -22.98
N GLU A 432 -3.72 -0.10 -23.50
CA GLU A 432 -4.33 -0.22 -24.84
C GLU A 432 -3.32 -0.01 -25.97
N PHE A 433 -2.44 0.99 -25.84
CA PHE A 433 -1.33 1.23 -26.77
C PHE A 433 -0.41 0.01 -26.85
N VAL A 434 -0.10 -0.62 -25.71
CA VAL A 434 0.69 -1.85 -25.64
C VAL A 434 -0.05 -3.03 -26.27
N LYS A 435 -1.36 -3.21 -26.02
CA LYS A 435 -2.17 -4.21 -26.73
C LYS A 435 -2.21 -3.99 -28.25
N SER A 436 -2.17 -2.73 -28.70
CA SER A 436 -2.02 -2.37 -30.11
C SER A 436 -0.66 -2.78 -30.70
N MET A 437 0.40 -2.86 -29.88
CA MET A 437 1.70 -3.38 -30.31
C MET A 437 1.69 -4.89 -30.56
N TYR A 438 0.89 -5.66 -29.82
CA TYR A 438 0.79 -7.13 -29.97
C TYR A 438 -0.25 -7.58 -31.01
N SER A 439 -1.25 -6.75 -31.32
CA SER A 439 -2.30 -7.08 -32.31
C SER A 439 -1.88 -6.84 -33.75
N LYS A 440 -0.92 -5.93 -34.01
CA LYS A 440 -0.44 -5.66 -35.38
C LYS A 440 0.56 -6.67 -35.93
N SER A 441 1.00 -7.65 -35.13
CA SER A 441 1.92 -8.70 -35.60
C SER A 441 1.21 -9.92 -36.21
N SER A 442 -0.13 -10.01 -36.17
CA SER A 442 -0.88 -11.11 -36.79
C SER A 442 -1.36 -10.83 -38.20
N ASP A 443 -1.47 -9.57 -38.60
CA ASP A 443 -2.22 -9.19 -39.81
C ASP A 443 -1.34 -8.96 -41.05
N ASP A 444 0.00 -8.97 -40.90
CA ASP A 444 0.96 -8.78 -42.00
C ASP A 444 1.52 -10.10 -42.59
N MET A 445 0.83 -11.24 -42.40
CA MET A 445 1.29 -12.57 -42.86
C MET A 445 0.57 -13.13 -44.09
N ASP A 446 -0.34 -12.39 -44.75
CA ASP A 446 -1.13 -12.90 -45.89
C ASP A 446 -0.77 -12.29 -47.27
N SER A 447 0.41 -11.68 -47.42
CA SER A 447 0.90 -11.32 -48.76
C SER A 447 2.42 -11.32 -48.87
N SER A 448 3.03 -12.50 -48.94
CA SER A 448 4.10 -12.85 -49.90
C SER A 448 4.69 -14.22 -49.56
N SER A 449 4.48 -15.17 -50.45
CA SER A 449 5.10 -16.49 -50.42
C SER A 449 6.55 -16.45 -50.89
N THR A 450 7.29 -17.44 -50.39
CA THR A 450 8.50 -18.11 -50.92
C THR A 450 9.91 -17.55 -50.64
N ALA A 451 10.67 -18.41 -49.94
CA ALA A 451 12.10 -18.72 -50.04
C ALA A 451 13.05 -18.19 -48.94
N GLY A 452 13.49 -19.13 -48.08
CA GLY A 452 14.89 -19.22 -47.62
C GLY A 452 15.23 -18.71 -46.21
N GLY A 453 15.74 -19.63 -45.36
CA GLY A 453 16.74 -19.31 -44.33
C GLY A 453 16.25 -19.30 -42.88
N GLU A 454 16.66 -20.31 -42.12
CA GLU A 454 16.53 -20.40 -40.66
C GLU A 454 17.36 -19.35 -39.90
N ALA A 455 16.95 -19.12 -38.64
CA ALA A 455 17.74 -18.61 -37.51
C ALA A 455 17.81 -17.08 -37.25
N VAL A 456 16.68 -16.43 -36.89
CA VAL A 456 16.66 -15.32 -35.89
C VAL A 456 15.24 -15.23 -35.30
N ARG A 457 14.92 -15.86 -34.15
CA ARG A 457 13.59 -15.69 -33.54
C ARG A 457 13.48 -15.61 -32.00
N ASN A 458 14.59 -15.66 -31.26
CA ASN A 458 14.54 -15.62 -29.78
C ASN A 458 15.08 -14.33 -29.12
N GLY A 459 15.56 -13.33 -29.87
CA GLY A 459 16.17 -12.12 -29.27
C GLY A 459 15.22 -10.94 -29.00
N SER A 460 14.12 -10.81 -29.77
CA SER A 460 13.30 -9.58 -29.79
C SER A 460 12.24 -9.51 -28.68
N ALA A 461 11.76 -10.66 -28.19
CA ALA A 461 10.74 -10.71 -27.13
C ALA A 461 11.30 -10.39 -25.73
N GLU A 462 12.53 -10.81 -25.43
CA GLU A 462 13.20 -10.53 -24.16
C GLU A 462 13.71 -9.09 -24.07
N GLN A 463 14.21 -8.52 -25.18
CA GLN A 463 14.57 -7.10 -25.25
C GLN A 463 13.34 -6.19 -25.07
N CYS A 464 12.21 -6.51 -25.71
CA CYS A 464 10.97 -5.75 -25.55
C CYS A 464 10.38 -5.84 -24.13
N ALA A 465 10.54 -6.98 -23.44
CA ALA A 465 10.10 -7.14 -22.05
C ALA A 465 10.99 -6.41 -21.04
N SER A 466 12.30 -6.33 -21.31
CA SER A 466 13.25 -5.55 -20.51
C SER A 466 13.02 -4.03 -20.66
N GLU A 467 12.76 -3.58 -21.88
CA GLU A 467 12.38 -2.19 -22.17
C GLU A 467 11.02 -1.81 -21.57
N TYR A 468 10.06 -2.75 -21.51
CA TYR A 468 8.76 -2.59 -20.86
C TYR A 468 8.85 -2.38 -19.34
N LEU A 469 9.78 -3.09 -18.68
CA LEU A 469 10.06 -2.91 -17.27
C LEU A 469 10.71 -1.54 -17.01
N CYS A 470 11.59 -1.08 -17.90
CA CYS A 470 12.18 0.25 -17.85
C CYS A 470 11.15 1.36 -18.07
N LEU A 471 10.25 1.25 -19.06
CA LEU A 471 9.23 2.27 -19.33
C LEU A 471 8.22 2.38 -18.19
N SER A 472 7.67 1.27 -17.71
CA SER A 472 6.69 1.28 -16.62
C SER A 472 7.29 1.79 -15.31
N THR A 473 8.57 1.47 -15.05
CA THR A 473 9.29 1.97 -13.88
C THR A 473 9.60 3.46 -14.03
N ALA A 474 10.10 3.91 -15.19
CA ALA A 474 10.38 5.31 -15.47
C ALA A 474 9.11 6.19 -15.44
N ILE A 475 7.97 5.66 -15.88
CA ILE A 475 6.65 6.32 -15.85
C ILE A 475 6.11 6.41 -14.41
N ILE A 476 6.24 5.36 -13.60
CA ILE A 476 5.87 5.43 -12.17
C ILE A 476 6.79 6.40 -11.41
N GLN A 477 8.06 6.49 -11.82
CA GLN A 477 9.03 7.41 -11.25
C GLN A 477 8.73 8.87 -11.64
N THR A 478 8.39 9.15 -12.90
CA THR A 478 7.94 10.47 -13.36
C THR A 478 6.55 10.84 -12.84
N ALA A 479 5.66 9.87 -12.65
CA ALA A 479 4.35 10.15 -12.05
C ALA A 479 4.48 10.54 -10.56
N GLY A 480 5.39 9.92 -9.81
CA GLY A 480 5.62 10.35 -8.43
C GLY A 480 6.38 11.68 -8.30
N LEU A 481 6.84 12.29 -9.40
CA LEU A 481 7.38 13.66 -9.45
C LEU A 481 6.27 14.72 -9.43
N GLY A 482 5.05 14.41 -9.91
CA GLY A 482 3.87 15.29 -9.76
C GLY A 482 3.32 15.41 -8.33
N LEU A 483 3.96 14.75 -7.37
CA LEU A 483 3.73 14.93 -5.92
C LEU A 483 4.78 15.84 -5.27
N VAL A 484 5.83 16.22 -6.02
CA VAL A 484 7.02 16.97 -5.55
C VAL A 484 6.99 18.41 -6.04
N LEU A 485 6.42 18.61 -7.23
CA LEU A 485 5.97 19.90 -7.77
C LEU A 485 4.51 20.12 -7.35
#